data_AF-A0A930SM62-F1
#
_entry.id   AF-A0A930SM62-F1
#
_cell.length_a   1.000
_cell.length_b   1.000
_cell.length_c   1.000
_cell.angle_alpha   90.00
_cell.angle_beta   90.00
_cell.angle_gamma   90.00
#
_symmetry.space_group_name_H-M   'P 1'
#
loop_
_entity.id
_entity.type
_entity.pdbx_description
1 polymer ?
#
loop_
_entity_poly.entity_id
_entity_poly.type
_entity_poly.pdbx_seq_one_letter_code
_entity_poly.pdbx_strand_id
1 'polypeptide(L)'
;MEALILAGLLLGAVWWWSRKRRRPGLRRSVGATLSRPMVGGGESVPPRLMGELHRLTHDRRVSERLIERIAFNYPHRSRRWCVEKAIYDLRRDRRS
;
A
#
# COMPACT_ATOMS: atom_id res chain seq x y z
N MET A 1 19.33 25.58 -2.30
CA MET A 1 18.14 25.02 -1.62
C MET A 1 16.90 24.95 -2.51
N GLU A 2 16.90 25.60 -3.68
CA GLU A 2 15.75 25.66 -4.59
C GLU A 2 15.46 24.33 -5.33
N ALA A 3 16.48 23.52 -5.61
CA ALA A 3 16.33 22.22 -6.29
C ALA A 3 15.50 21.19 -5.50
N LEU A 4 15.49 21.28 -4.17
CA LEU A 4 14.74 20.34 -3.31
C LEU A 4 13.24 20.62 -3.32
N ILE A 5 12.85 21.88 -3.51
CA ILE A 5 11.44 22.30 -3.56
C ILE A 5 10.81 21.86 -4.89
N LEU A 6 11.57 21.99 -6.00
CA LEU A 6 11.13 21.54 -7.32
C LEU A 6 10.99 20.01 -7.40
N ALA A 7 11.90 19.26 -6.78
CA ALA A 7 11.79 17.79 -6.69
C ALA A 7 10.53 17.36 -5.91
N GLY A 8 10.20 18.05 -4.80
CA GLY A 8 8.99 17.78 -4.02
C GLY A 8 7.69 18.02 -4.80
N LEU A 9 7.63 19.10 -5.60
CA LEU A 9 6.46 19.44 -6.42
C LEU A 9 6.23 18.46 -7.57
N LEU A 10 7.31 18.00 -8.23
CA LEU A 10 7.21 16.99 -9.30
C LEU A 10 6.73 15.64 -8.77
N LEU A 11 7.22 15.21 -7.60
CA LEU A 11 6.76 13.99 -6.93
C LEU A 11 5.28 14.09 -6.52
N GLY A 12 4.83 15.26 -6.06
CA GLY A 12 3.43 15.52 -5.72
C GLY A 12 2.49 15.47 -6.94
N ALA A 13 2.90 16.03 -8.07
CA ALA A 13 2.12 16.06 -9.30
C ALA A 13 1.97 14.66 -9.92
N VAL A 14 3.03 13.85 -9.93
CA VAL A 14 2.98 12.45 -10.38
C VAL A 14 2.13 11.59 -9.44
N TRP A 15 2.22 11.81 -8.13
CA TRP A 15 1.39 11.14 -7.13
C TRP A 15 -0.11 11.48 -7.32
N TRP A 16 -0.45 12.75 -7.52
CA TRP A 16 -1.82 13.18 -7.82
C TRP A 16 -2.31 12.64 -9.17
N TRP A 17 -1.47 12.63 -10.22
CA TRP A 17 -1.88 12.09 -11.53
C TRP A 17 -2.15 10.58 -11.48
N SER A 18 -1.38 9.84 -10.67
CA SER A 18 -1.62 8.42 -10.41
C SER A 18 -2.90 8.15 -9.62
N ARG A 19 -3.33 9.11 -8.78
CA ARG A 19 -4.59 9.10 -8.04
C ARG A 19 -5.81 9.31 -8.96
N LYS A 20 -5.67 10.09 -10.04
CA LYS A 20 -6.77 10.40 -10.98
C LYS A 20 -7.06 9.26 -11.98
N ARG A 21 -6.12 8.34 -12.23
CA ARG A 21 -6.32 7.20 -13.15
C ARG A 21 -6.95 5.95 -12.53
N ARG A 22 -7.16 5.90 -11.21
CA ARG A 22 -7.87 4.77 -10.58
C ARG A 22 -9.37 5.06 -10.51
N ARG A 23 -10.04 4.96 -11.67
CA ARG A 23 -11.48 4.65 -11.68
C ARG A 23 -11.69 3.23 -11.10
N PRO A 24 -12.79 3.01 -10.38
CA PRO A 24 -13.02 1.83 -9.56
C PRO A 24 -13.48 0.68 -10.44
N GLY A 25 -12.86 -0.50 -10.31
CA GLY A 25 -13.29 -1.63 -11.13
C GLY A 25 -12.37 -2.83 -11.06
N LEU A 26 -12.25 -3.45 -9.89
CA LEU A 26 -12.09 -4.89 -9.84
C LEU A 26 -12.74 -5.44 -8.57
N ARG A 27 -14.07 -5.32 -8.52
CA ARG A 27 -14.89 -6.27 -7.76
C ARG A 27 -14.69 -7.64 -8.43
N ARG A 28 -13.84 -8.49 -7.84
CA ARG A 28 -13.89 -9.92 -8.12
C ARG A 28 -14.71 -10.56 -7.01
N SER A 29 -16.01 -10.61 -7.26
CA SER A 29 -17.01 -11.37 -6.51
C SER A 29 -16.72 -12.87 -6.65
N VAL A 30 -16.38 -13.53 -5.54
CA VAL A 30 -16.55 -14.97 -5.35
C VAL A 30 -17.13 -15.12 -3.94
N GLY A 31 -18.23 -15.87 -3.86
CA GLY A 31 -19.28 -15.69 -2.86
C GLY A 31 -18.98 -16.16 -1.44
N ALA A 32 -19.74 -15.62 -0.50
CA ALA A 32 -20.12 -16.23 0.77
C ALA A 32 -21.25 -15.40 1.41
N THR A 33 -22.47 -15.81 1.12
CA THR A 33 -23.57 -16.11 2.06
C THR A 33 -23.48 -15.55 3.50
N LEU A 34 -24.54 -14.80 3.89
CA LEU A 34 -25.08 -14.55 5.23
C LEU A 34 -24.30 -13.69 6.26
N SER A 35 -24.79 -12.47 6.43
CA SER A 35 -25.03 -11.73 7.69
C SER A 35 -24.16 -11.99 8.93
N ARG A 36 -23.24 -11.07 9.26
CA ARG A 36 -22.94 -10.60 10.65
C ARG A 36 -22.10 -9.31 10.62
N PRO A 37 -22.21 -8.41 11.62
CA PRO A 37 -22.02 -6.98 11.44
C PRO A 37 -20.57 -6.52 11.57
N MET A 38 -20.35 -5.30 11.10
CA MET A 38 -19.15 -4.49 11.21
C MET A 38 -18.61 -4.46 12.65
N VAL A 39 -17.54 -5.23 12.90
CA VAL A 39 -16.51 -4.93 13.89
C VAL A 39 -15.19 -5.21 13.19
N GLY A 40 -14.30 -4.23 13.19
CA GLY A 40 -13.01 -4.28 12.48
C GLY A 40 -12.15 -5.44 12.94
N GLY A 41 -12.34 -6.60 12.31
CA GLY A 41 -11.50 -7.77 12.49
C GLY A 41 -10.13 -7.47 11.89
N GLY A 42 -9.11 -7.52 12.74
CA GLY A 42 -7.71 -7.46 12.33
C GLY A 42 -7.42 -8.57 11.34
N GLU A 43 -7.57 -8.27 10.05
CA GLU A 43 -7.25 -9.20 8.98
C GLU A 43 -5.75 -9.47 9.04
N SER A 44 -5.40 -10.64 9.59
CA SER A 44 -4.02 -11.06 9.77
C SER A 44 -3.32 -11.05 8.41
N VAL A 45 -2.14 -10.44 8.35
CA VAL A 45 -1.35 -10.38 7.12
C VAL A 45 -0.84 -11.79 6.82
N PRO A 46 -1.15 -12.37 5.64
CA PRO A 46 -0.65 -13.70 5.29
C PRO A 46 0.89 -13.74 5.34
N PRO A 47 1.52 -14.78 5.94
CA PRO A 47 2.98 -14.86 6.05
C PRO A 47 3.70 -14.77 4.70
N ARG A 48 3.09 -15.33 3.65
CA ARG A 48 3.61 -15.25 2.27
C ARG A 48 3.71 -13.82 1.76
N LEU A 49 2.71 -12.99 2.08
CA LEU A 49 2.66 -11.59 1.65
C LEU A 49 3.70 -10.76 2.40
N MET A 50 3.83 -10.96 3.72
CA MET A 50 4.87 -10.31 4.50
C MET A 50 6.28 -10.74 4.07
N GLY A 51 6.47 -12.04 3.82
CA GLY A 51 7.74 -12.57 3.32
C GLY A 51 8.14 -12.01 1.96
N GLU A 52 7.16 -11.75 1.08
CA GLU A 52 7.42 -11.06 -0.17
C GLU A 52 7.95 -9.63 0.07
N LEU A 53 7.30 -8.87 0.97
CA LEU A 53 7.75 -7.53 1.29
C LEU A 53 9.17 -7.53 1.86
N HIS A 54 9.48 -8.44 2.79
CA HIS A 54 10.84 -8.60 3.33
C HIS A 54 11.85 -8.89 2.23
N ARG A 55 11.49 -9.72 1.25
CA ARG A 55 12.36 -10.04 0.11
C ARG A 55 12.57 -8.84 -0.83
N LEU A 56 11.57 -7.97 -0.97
CA LEU A 56 11.68 -6.76 -1.77
C LEU A 56 12.48 -5.66 -1.06
N THR A 57 12.47 -5.61 0.28
CA THR A 57 13.25 -4.62 1.04
C THR A 57 14.64 -5.13 1.42
N HIS A 58 14.87 -6.45 1.39
CA HIS A 58 16.07 -7.13 1.93
C HIS A 58 16.33 -6.91 3.43
N ASP A 59 15.50 -6.10 4.09
CA ASP A 59 15.59 -5.76 5.51
C ASP A 59 14.17 -5.72 6.11
N ARG A 60 13.96 -6.51 7.16
CA ARG A 60 12.69 -6.59 7.90
C ARG A 60 12.35 -5.26 8.59
N ARG A 61 13.32 -4.57 9.19
CA ARG A 61 13.07 -3.27 9.85
C ARG A 61 12.65 -2.21 8.85
N VAL A 62 13.17 -2.25 7.62
CA VAL A 62 12.73 -1.36 6.53
C VAL A 62 11.28 -1.68 6.13
N SER A 63 10.94 -2.96 6.01
CA SER A 63 9.57 -3.36 5.66
C SER A 63 8.52 -2.93 6.70
N GLU A 64 8.83 -3.06 7.99
CA GLU A 64 7.93 -2.68 9.08
C GLU A 64 7.72 -1.15 9.09
N ARG A 65 8.81 -0.37 9.00
CA ARG A 65 8.72 1.10 8.88
C ARG A 65 7.92 1.56 7.66
N LEU A 66 8.04 0.85 6.54
CA LEU A 66 7.28 1.15 5.32
C LEU A 66 5.78 0.91 5.53
N ILE A 67 5.41 -0.20 6.17
CA ILE A 67 4.02 -0.50 6.52
C ILE A 67 3.48 0.56 7.47
N GLU A 68 4.23 0.92 8.51
CA GLU A 68 3.83 1.94 9.50
C GLU A 68 3.61 3.30 8.83
N ARG A 69 4.52 3.72 7.96
CA ARG A 69 4.38 4.99 7.23
C ARG A 69 3.16 4.99 6.31
N ILE A 70 2.85 3.86 5.67
CA ILE A 70 1.63 3.73 4.87
C ILE A 70 0.39 3.74 5.77
N ALA A 71 0.39 3.00 6.88
CA ALA A 71 -0.73 2.98 7.82
C ALA A 71 -1.01 4.37 8.40
N PHE A 72 0.04 5.14 8.72
CA PHE A 72 -0.08 6.52 9.18
C PHE A 72 -0.76 7.42 8.13
N ASN A 73 -0.41 7.28 6.85
CA ASN A 73 -1.01 8.05 5.76
C ASN A 73 -2.42 7.59 5.37
N TYR A 74 -2.79 6.35 5.72
CA TYR A 74 -4.05 5.72 5.35
C TYR A 74 -4.70 5.05 6.57
N PRO A 75 -5.13 5.82 7.60
CA PRO A 75 -5.55 5.28 8.89
C PRO A 75 -6.82 4.40 8.80
N HIS A 76 -7.64 4.57 7.78
CA HIS A 76 -8.86 3.77 7.55
C HIS A 76 -8.60 2.48 6.76
N ARG A 77 -7.35 2.16 6.43
CA ARG A 77 -7.00 0.96 5.66
C ARG A 77 -6.46 -0.12 6.59
N SER A 78 -6.72 -1.37 6.21
CA SER A 78 -6.22 -2.53 6.96
C SER A 78 -4.70 -2.66 6.82
N ARG A 79 -4.06 -3.28 7.81
CA ARG A 79 -2.62 -3.57 7.76
C ARG A 79 -2.25 -4.40 6.53
N ARG A 80 -3.10 -5.35 6.15
CA ARG A 80 -2.97 -6.13 4.90
C ARG A 80 -2.89 -5.21 3.69
N TRP A 81 -3.80 -4.25 3.56
CA TRP A 81 -3.79 -3.28 2.47
C TRP A 81 -2.48 -2.48 2.45
N CYS A 82 -1.95 -2.09 3.62
CA CYS A 82 -0.67 -1.39 3.69
C CYS A 82 0.50 -2.24 3.16
N VAL A 83 0.53 -3.55 3.46
CA VAL A 83 1.55 -4.48 2.92
C VAL A 83 1.41 -4.63 1.40
N GLU A 84 0.19 -4.84 0.90
CA GLU A 84 -0.07 -4.94 -0.54
C GLU A 84 0.35 -3.66 -1.28
N LYS A 85 0.08 -2.49 -0.67
CA LYS A 85 0.46 -1.20 -1.21
C LYS A 85 1.98 -1.01 -1.24
N ALA A 86 2.68 -1.38 -0.17
CA ALA A 86 4.14 -1.35 -0.10
C ALA A 86 4.78 -2.19 -1.21
N ILE A 87 4.31 -3.43 -1.40
CA ILE A 87 4.77 -4.33 -2.46
C ILE A 87 4.53 -3.73 -3.83
N TYR A 88 3.35 -3.17 -4.07
CA TYR A 88 3.03 -2.52 -5.34
C TYR A 88 3.97 -1.35 -5.65
N ASP A 89 4.23 -0.48 -4.67
CA ASP A 89 5.09 0.69 -4.86
C ASP A 89 6.53 0.25 -5.15
N LEU A 90 7.09 -0.69 -4.38
CA LEU A 90 8.43 -1.24 -4.62
C LEU A 90 8.57 -1.92 -5.99
N ARG A 91 7.56 -2.70 -6.41
CA ARG A 91 7.57 -3.35 -7.73
C ARG A 91 7.48 -2.35 -8.86
N ARG A 92 6.73 -1.25 -8.66
CA ARG A 92 6.59 -0.18 -9.65
C ARG A 92 7.91 0.57 -9.83
N ASP A 93 8.55 0.95 -8.73
CA ASP A 93 9.78 1.73 -8.74
C ASP A 93 10.99 0.93 -9.31
N ARG A 94 10.90 -0.41 -9.34
CA ARG A 94 11.88 -1.29 -9.99
C ARG A 94 11.70 -1.46 -11.50
N ARG A 95 10.54 -1.07 -12.05
CA ARG A 95 10.22 -1.19 -13.49
C ARG A 95 10.46 0.12 -14.25
N SER A 96 10.71 1.21 -13.54
CA SER A 96 11.07 2.53 -14.06
C SER A 96 12.58 2.68 -14.08
#